data_AF-A0A7C5S8G0-F1
#
_entry.id   AF-A0A7C5S8G0-F1
#
_cell.length_a   1.000
_cell.length_b   1.000
_cell.length_c   1.000
_cell.angle_alpha   90.00
_cell.angle_beta   90.00
_cell.angle_gamma   90.00
#
_symmetry.space_group_name_H-M   'P 1'
#
loop_
_entity.id
_entity.type
_entity.pdbx_description
1 polymer ?
#
loop_
_entity_poly.entity_id
_entity_poly.type
_entity_poly.pdbx_seq_one_letter_code
_entity_poly.pdbx_strand_id
1 'polypeptide(L)'
;MDKKDIIRIQSNKQSERSTKLTAGDQQYLILTEIEKREPPSIKTKVYLNGRVIDVIKSTPLSDDAYTLHKEIEKQHNRVIEKIKQERPHIADKVDYFRKIKAAISRNNLEEALDMTEEAVMHFPEEPLLLSYKGFLRAAVMKDYVEAEELCKQAINLSIKGTRRDELQVLLPTLYLHLGRVYLQQDLRQLAIENFRRGLRVDPNNKELNKELSRLGIRRRPVIAFLSRENPINKYLGLLLSRMKRG
;
A
#
# COMPACT_ATOMS: atom_id res chain seq x y z
N MET A 1 44.01 22.18 14.49
CA MET A 1 43.05 21.69 15.50
C MET A 1 41.75 22.43 15.25
N ASP A 2 40.89 21.89 14.40
CA ASP A 2 39.66 22.57 13.96
C ASP A 2 38.43 22.09 14.71
N LYS A 3 37.71 23.07 15.25
CA LYS A 3 36.42 22.97 15.91
C LYS A 3 35.40 22.37 14.94
N LYS A 4 34.81 21.23 15.29
CA LYS A 4 33.55 20.79 14.69
C LYS A 4 32.40 21.39 15.51
N ASP A 5 31.67 22.28 14.86
CA ASP A 5 30.50 22.95 15.39
C ASP A 5 29.43 21.94 15.84
N ILE A 6 29.23 21.87 17.14
CA ILE A 6 28.07 21.23 17.74
C ILE A 6 26.93 22.22 17.58
N ILE A 7 26.09 22.02 16.56
CA ILE A 7 24.86 22.80 16.38
C ILE A 7 23.90 22.42 17.52
N ARG A 8 23.92 23.21 18.60
CA ARG A 8 22.88 23.20 19.63
C ARG A 8 21.66 23.93 19.10
N ILE A 9 20.71 23.18 18.56
CA ILE A 9 19.39 23.73 18.23
C ILE A 9 18.64 23.95 19.56
N GLN A 10 18.60 25.19 20.03
CA GLN A 10 17.64 25.60 21.05
C GLN A 10 16.26 25.72 20.39
N SER A 11 15.43 24.67 20.50
CA SER A 11 14.02 24.74 20.07
C SER A 11 13.30 25.75 20.96
N ASN A 12 12.77 26.80 20.32
CA ASN A 12 11.98 27.83 20.97
C ASN A 12 10.61 27.22 21.31
N LYS A 13 10.44 26.90 22.60
CA LYS A 13 9.47 25.95 23.19
C LYS A 13 7.97 26.26 23.01
N GLN A 14 7.60 27.26 22.19
CA GLN A 14 6.22 27.75 22.08
C GLN A 14 5.45 27.29 20.83
N SER A 15 6.10 26.82 19.77
CA SER A 15 5.44 26.53 18.47
C SER A 15 5.41 25.07 18.04
N GLU A 16 5.82 24.13 18.90
CA GLU A 16 5.96 22.70 18.57
C GLU A 16 5.28 21.83 19.63
N ARG A 17 4.26 21.05 19.24
CA ARG A 17 3.64 20.00 20.07
C ARG A 17 4.12 18.63 19.60
N SER A 18 4.48 17.77 20.54
CA SER A 18 4.91 16.41 20.24
C SER A 18 4.26 15.39 21.18
N THR A 19 3.79 14.28 20.63
CA THR A 19 3.24 13.16 21.40
C THR A 19 3.78 11.85 20.86
N LYS A 20 4.38 11.04 21.75
CA LYS A 20 4.80 9.67 21.45
C LYS A 20 3.74 8.72 21.96
N LEU A 21 3.38 7.74 21.15
CA LEU A 21 2.41 6.73 21.52
C LEU A 21 2.95 5.36 21.11
N THR A 22 2.94 4.38 22.00
CA THR A 22 3.30 2.99 21.70
C THR A 22 2.05 2.12 21.58
N ALA A 23 2.07 1.12 20.71
CA ALA A 23 1.00 0.11 20.57
C ALA A 23 1.64 -1.20 20.09
N GLY A 24 1.71 -2.21 20.97
CA GLY A 24 2.55 -3.39 20.73
C GLY A 24 4.01 -2.99 20.44
N ASP A 25 4.58 -3.55 19.38
CA ASP A 25 5.95 -3.23 18.91
C ASP A 25 6.03 -1.96 18.04
N GLN A 26 4.91 -1.29 17.80
CA GLN A 26 4.85 -0.11 16.93
C GLN A 26 4.95 1.19 17.75
N GLN A 27 5.82 2.10 17.33
CA GLN A 27 6.02 3.40 17.94
C GLN A 27 5.57 4.52 17.00
N TYR A 28 4.60 5.32 17.47
CA TYR A 28 4.15 6.51 16.76
C TYR A 28 4.74 7.76 17.40
N LEU A 29 5.05 8.75 16.57
CA LEU A 29 5.39 10.11 17.00
C LEU A 29 4.52 11.08 16.20
N ILE A 30 3.77 11.93 16.88
CA ILE A 30 2.96 12.99 16.28
C ILE A 30 3.67 14.30 16.57
N LEU A 31 4.01 15.07 15.54
CA LEU A 31 4.63 16.40 15.67
C LEU A 31 3.72 17.43 15.00
N THR A 32 3.29 18.44 15.72
CA THR A 32 2.52 19.57 15.19
C THR A 32 3.33 20.86 15.35
N GLU A 33 3.61 21.52 14.23
CA GLU A 33 4.43 22.73 14.14
C GLU A 33 3.73 23.81 13.32
N ILE A 34 4.06 25.08 13.57
CA ILE A 34 3.66 26.19 12.69
C ILE A 34 4.73 26.36 11.61
N GLU A 35 4.35 26.16 10.35
CA GLU A 35 5.17 26.50 9.19
C GLU A 35 4.92 27.97 8.83
N LYS A 36 5.84 28.85 9.24
CA LYS A 36 5.83 30.31 8.97
C LYS A 36 6.22 30.65 7.52
N ARG A 37 5.55 30.01 6.55
CA ARG A 37 5.60 30.41 5.13
C ARG A 37 4.38 31.28 4.84
N GLU A 38 4.35 32.01 3.74
CA GLU A 38 3.13 32.73 3.31
C GLU A 38 2.30 31.83 2.35
N PRO A 39 1.04 31.51 2.67
CA PRO A 39 0.33 31.75 3.94
C PRO A 39 0.77 30.78 5.07
N PRO A 40 0.67 31.20 6.35
CA PRO A 40 1.09 30.36 7.47
C PRO A 40 0.25 29.08 7.54
N SER A 41 0.85 27.97 7.97
CA SER A 41 0.13 26.71 8.12
C SER A 41 0.50 25.96 9.38
N ILE A 42 -0.49 25.34 10.01
CA ILE A 42 -0.28 24.36 11.09
C ILE A 42 -0.09 23.00 10.43
N LYS A 43 1.06 22.39 10.65
CA LYS A 43 1.48 21.16 10.01
C LYS A 43 1.66 20.07 11.06
N THR A 44 0.87 19.01 10.96
CA THR A 44 1.02 17.80 11.79
C THR A 44 1.64 16.68 10.98
N LYS A 45 2.82 16.20 11.36
CA LYS A 45 3.48 15.02 10.81
C LYS A 45 3.26 13.83 11.75
N VAL A 46 2.81 12.71 11.18
CA VAL A 46 2.65 11.44 11.90
C VAL A 46 3.75 10.50 11.44
N TYR A 47 4.52 10.00 12.40
CA TYR A 47 5.58 9.03 12.18
C TYR A 47 5.18 7.68 12.76
N LEU A 48 5.50 6.59 12.05
CA LEU A 48 5.41 5.21 12.51
C LEU A 48 6.79 4.56 12.38
N ASN A 49 7.36 4.11 13.50
CA ASN A 49 8.72 3.56 13.60
C ASN A 49 9.77 4.45 12.91
N GLY A 50 9.62 5.77 13.07
CA GLY A 50 10.52 6.77 12.49
C GLY A 50 10.25 7.17 11.03
N ARG A 51 9.26 6.56 10.34
CA ARG A 51 8.88 6.94 8.97
C ARG A 51 7.62 7.80 8.97
N VAL A 52 7.60 8.89 8.19
CA VAL A 52 6.39 9.72 8.02
C VAL A 52 5.34 8.92 7.25
N ILE A 53 4.17 8.74 7.85
CA ILE A 53 3.03 8.04 7.23
C ILE A 53 1.93 9.01 6.80
N ASP A 54 1.81 10.15 7.48
CA ASP A 54 0.79 11.16 7.21
C ASP A 54 1.30 12.59 7.50
N VAL A 55 0.81 13.56 6.73
CA VAL A 55 1.09 14.98 6.89
C VAL A 55 -0.19 15.77 6.68
N ILE A 56 -0.66 16.39 7.76
CA ILE A 56 -1.92 17.14 7.80
C ILE A 56 -1.58 18.62 7.88
N LYS A 57 -2.19 19.43 7.01
CA LYS A 57 -2.03 20.88 7.00
C LYS A 57 -3.36 21.57 7.19
N SER A 58 -3.37 22.65 7.96
CA SER A 58 -4.48 23.61 8.01
C SER A 58 -3.95 25.02 8.06
N THR A 59 -4.72 25.95 7.49
CA THR A 59 -4.46 27.38 7.61
C THR A 59 -4.99 27.87 8.96
N PRO A 60 -4.20 28.60 9.76
CA PRO A 60 -4.70 29.22 10.97
C PRO A 60 -5.84 30.18 10.67
N LEU A 61 -6.81 30.32 11.58
CA LEU A 61 -7.86 31.33 11.43
C LEU A 61 -7.36 32.74 11.82
N SER A 62 -6.29 32.80 12.60
CA SER A 62 -5.70 34.03 13.11
C SER A 62 -4.21 33.83 13.40
N ASP A 63 -3.45 34.93 13.30
CA ASP A 63 -2.03 34.98 13.66
C ASP A 63 -1.81 35.29 15.15
N ASP A 64 -2.88 35.51 15.92
CA ASP A 64 -2.76 35.75 17.35
C ASP A 64 -2.27 34.51 18.12
N ALA A 65 -1.29 34.71 19.00
CA ALA A 65 -0.56 33.63 19.65
C ALA A 65 -1.47 32.69 20.48
N TYR A 66 -2.55 33.23 21.06
CA TYR A 66 -3.48 32.47 21.88
C TYR A 66 -4.37 31.53 21.05
N THR A 67 -5.00 32.06 20.00
CA THR A 67 -5.81 31.29 19.06
C THR A 67 -4.96 30.27 18.32
N LEU A 68 -3.76 30.65 17.89
CA LEU A 68 -2.83 29.75 17.23
C LEU A 68 -2.42 28.57 18.12
N HIS A 69 -2.14 28.82 19.40
CA HIS A 69 -1.88 27.76 20.37
C HIS A 69 -3.07 26.81 20.51
N LYS A 70 -4.28 27.35 20.66
CA LYS A 70 -5.52 26.57 20.78
C LYS A 70 -5.80 25.74 19.53
N GLU A 71 -5.53 26.26 18.34
CA GLU A 71 -5.70 25.55 17.08
C GLU A 71 -4.68 24.42 16.92
N ILE A 72 -3.42 24.65 17.29
CA ILE A 72 -2.38 23.62 17.34
C ILE A 72 -2.81 22.48 18.26
N GLU A 73 -3.26 22.79 19.48
CA GLU A 73 -3.72 21.77 20.42
C GLU A 73 -4.94 21.01 19.89
N LYS A 74 -5.92 21.72 19.33
CA LYS A 74 -7.12 21.11 18.76
C LYS A 74 -6.77 20.15 17.62
N GLN A 75 -5.92 20.57 16.67
CA GLN A 75 -5.47 19.72 15.57
C GLN A 75 -4.64 18.53 16.09
N HIS A 76 -3.71 18.77 17.01
CA HIS A 76 -2.86 17.73 17.58
C HIS A 76 -3.67 16.65 18.29
N ASN A 77 -4.61 17.04 19.15
CA ASN A 77 -5.47 16.10 19.88
C ASN A 77 -6.42 15.35 18.94
N ARG A 78 -6.98 16.01 17.92
CA ARG A 78 -7.81 15.33 16.90
C ARG A 78 -7.03 14.23 16.18
N VAL A 79 -5.75 14.48 15.85
CA VAL A 79 -4.88 13.50 15.20
C VAL A 79 -4.55 12.35 16.15
N ILE A 80 -4.28 12.64 17.42
CA ILE A 80 -4.04 11.60 18.44
C ILE A 80 -5.27 10.69 18.59
N GLU A 81 -6.46 11.26 18.73
CA GLU A 81 -7.69 10.46 18.89
C GLU A 81 -8.00 9.64 17.64
N LYS A 82 -7.81 10.21 16.45
CA LYS A 82 -7.90 9.46 15.19
C LYS A 82 -6.92 8.27 15.19
N ILE A 83 -5.66 8.49 15.56
CA ILE A 83 -4.65 7.42 15.63
C ILE A 83 -5.01 6.38 16.70
N LYS A 84 -5.53 6.78 17.87
CA LYS A 84 -6.00 5.86 18.91
C LYS A 84 -7.16 4.98 18.43
N GLN A 85 -8.08 5.52 17.66
CA GLN A 85 -9.18 4.77 17.06
C GLN A 85 -8.71 3.87 15.92
N GLU A 86 -7.79 4.33 15.07
CA GLU A 86 -7.25 3.54 13.95
C GLU A 86 -6.21 2.49 14.40
N ARG A 87 -5.61 2.62 15.58
CA ARG A 87 -4.56 1.73 16.09
C ARG A 87 -4.95 0.26 16.25
N PRO A 88 -6.07 -0.08 16.93
CA PRO A 88 -6.56 -1.45 16.99
C PRO A 88 -6.75 -2.00 15.57
N HIS A 89 -7.42 -1.22 14.73
CA HIS A 89 -7.76 -1.56 13.36
C HIS A 89 -6.55 -1.78 12.44
N ILE A 90 -5.47 -1.01 12.54
CA ILE A 90 -4.29 -1.17 11.67
C ILE A 90 -3.46 -2.41 12.05
N ALA A 91 -3.25 -2.64 13.35
CA ALA A 91 -2.51 -3.81 13.83
C ALA A 91 -3.22 -5.11 13.44
N ASP A 92 -4.54 -5.15 13.63
CA ASP A 92 -5.38 -6.29 13.29
C ASP A 92 -5.39 -6.54 11.77
N LYS A 93 -5.51 -5.48 10.95
CA LYS A 93 -5.49 -5.59 9.48
C LYS A 93 -4.19 -6.21 8.95
N VAL A 94 -3.04 -5.80 9.50
CA VAL A 94 -1.74 -6.36 9.09
C VAL A 94 -1.65 -7.85 9.46
N ASP A 95 -2.18 -8.23 10.61
CA ASP A 95 -2.19 -9.62 11.05
C ASP A 95 -3.12 -10.49 10.18
N TYR A 96 -4.30 -10.00 9.82
CA TYR A 96 -5.18 -10.67 8.84
C TYR A 96 -4.45 -10.94 7.53
N PHE A 97 -3.80 -9.93 6.92
CA PHE A 97 -3.07 -10.15 5.67
C PHE A 97 -1.94 -11.17 5.81
N ARG A 98 -1.24 -11.17 6.94
CA ARG A 98 -0.18 -12.14 7.21
C ARG A 98 -0.75 -13.56 7.26
N LYS A 99 -1.82 -13.76 8.02
CA LYS A 99 -2.48 -15.07 8.18
C LYS A 99 -3.07 -15.58 6.86
N ILE A 100 -3.80 -14.74 6.13
CA ILE A 100 -4.38 -15.07 4.81
C ILE A 100 -3.28 -15.51 3.83
N LYS A 101 -2.19 -14.72 3.71
CA LYS A 101 -1.07 -15.08 2.83
C LYS A 101 -0.39 -16.37 3.26
N ALA A 102 -0.24 -16.61 4.57
CA ALA A 102 0.32 -17.85 5.08
C ALA A 102 -0.56 -19.06 4.71
N ALA A 103 -1.87 -18.97 4.90
CA ALA A 103 -2.82 -20.02 4.52
C ALA A 103 -2.78 -20.31 3.00
N ILE A 104 -2.81 -19.27 2.16
CA ILE A 104 -2.67 -19.41 0.70
C ILE A 104 -1.36 -20.10 0.31
N SER A 105 -0.24 -19.74 0.94
CA SER A 105 1.06 -20.35 0.64
C SER A 105 1.16 -21.83 1.04
N ARG A 106 0.36 -22.26 2.02
CA ARG A 106 0.18 -23.66 2.42
C ARG A 106 -0.89 -24.39 1.59
N ASN A 107 -1.47 -23.72 0.59
CA ASN A 107 -2.58 -24.22 -0.22
C ASN A 107 -3.84 -24.55 0.60
N ASN A 108 -4.01 -23.96 1.79
CA ASN A 108 -5.24 -24.07 2.58
C ASN A 108 -6.20 -22.94 2.20
N LEU A 109 -6.92 -23.10 1.09
CA LEU A 109 -7.74 -22.03 0.51
C LEU A 109 -9.05 -21.81 1.26
N GLU A 110 -9.61 -22.83 1.90
CA GLU A 110 -10.81 -22.73 2.73
C GLU A 110 -10.52 -21.88 3.98
N GLU A 111 -9.47 -22.23 4.73
CA GLU A 111 -9.06 -21.45 5.90
C GLU A 111 -8.70 -19.99 5.52
N ALA A 112 -8.05 -19.80 4.36
CA ALA A 112 -7.78 -18.47 3.85
C ALA A 112 -9.06 -17.68 3.55
N LEU A 113 -10.11 -18.35 3.02
CA LEU A 113 -11.40 -17.73 2.73
C LEU A 113 -12.07 -17.30 4.03
N ASP A 114 -12.18 -18.18 5.02
CA ASP A 114 -12.81 -17.89 6.31
C ASP A 114 -12.17 -16.67 6.98
N MET A 115 -10.82 -16.64 7.07
CA MET A 115 -10.09 -15.50 7.63
C MET A 115 -10.30 -14.21 6.80
N THR A 116 -10.46 -14.34 5.49
CA THR A 116 -10.71 -13.17 4.62
C THR A 116 -12.12 -12.63 4.83
N GLU A 117 -13.12 -13.50 4.97
CA GLU A 117 -14.50 -13.10 5.26
C GLU A 117 -14.61 -12.40 6.62
N GLU A 118 -13.93 -12.93 7.63
CA GLU A 118 -13.80 -12.27 8.94
C GLU A 118 -13.15 -10.88 8.81
N ALA A 119 -12.02 -10.79 8.11
CA ALA A 119 -11.34 -9.52 7.89
C ALA A 119 -12.22 -8.49 7.16
N VAL A 120 -13.02 -8.92 6.17
CA VAL A 120 -13.93 -8.03 5.43
C VAL A 120 -15.05 -7.49 6.32
N MET A 121 -15.51 -8.23 7.34
CA MET A 121 -16.49 -7.70 8.31
C MET A 121 -15.92 -6.48 9.06
N HIS A 122 -14.62 -6.49 9.37
CA HIS A 122 -13.95 -5.39 10.06
C HIS A 122 -13.48 -4.28 9.12
N PHE A 123 -13.18 -4.61 7.86
CA PHE A 123 -12.60 -3.70 6.87
C PHE A 123 -13.31 -3.81 5.51
N PRO A 124 -14.62 -3.46 5.43
CA PRO A 124 -15.45 -3.76 4.27
C PRO A 124 -15.05 -3.04 2.98
N GLU A 125 -14.36 -1.91 3.08
CA GLU A 125 -13.91 -1.11 1.93
C GLU A 125 -12.41 -1.29 1.61
N GLU A 126 -11.71 -2.19 2.29
CA GLU A 126 -10.29 -2.43 2.05
C GLU A 126 -10.09 -3.18 0.72
N PRO A 127 -9.49 -2.53 -0.31
CA PRO A 127 -9.45 -3.10 -1.66
C PRO A 127 -8.76 -4.46 -1.74
N LEU A 128 -7.66 -4.64 -1.01
CA LEU A 128 -6.93 -5.91 -1.04
C LEU A 128 -7.74 -7.06 -0.44
N LEU A 129 -8.48 -6.83 0.65
CA LEU A 129 -9.30 -7.86 1.28
C LEU A 129 -10.46 -8.28 0.37
N LEU A 130 -11.12 -7.32 -0.27
CA LEU A 130 -12.15 -7.62 -1.29
C LEU A 130 -11.58 -8.43 -2.45
N SER A 131 -10.38 -8.10 -2.92
CA SER A 131 -9.72 -8.84 -3.99
C SER A 131 -9.29 -10.25 -3.57
N TYR A 132 -8.82 -10.44 -2.33
CA TYR A 132 -8.57 -11.77 -1.77
C TYR A 132 -9.86 -12.57 -1.68
N LYS A 133 -10.95 -11.97 -1.19
CA LYS A 133 -12.26 -12.62 -1.09
C LYS A 133 -12.72 -13.11 -2.46
N GLY A 134 -12.67 -12.25 -3.47
CA GLY A 134 -13.05 -12.63 -4.84
C GLY A 134 -12.20 -13.79 -5.38
N PHE A 135 -10.87 -13.69 -5.28
CA PHE A 135 -9.98 -14.78 -5.70
C PHE A 135 -10.27 -16.11 -4.98
N LEU A 136 -10.45 -16.08 -3.67
CA LEU A 136 -10.66 -17.27 -2.84
C LEU A 136 -12.05 -17.88 -3.06
N ARG A 137 -13.10 -17.07 -3.20
CA ARG A 137 -14.45 -17.57 -3.53
C ARG A 137 -14.48 -18.27 -4.89
N ALA A 138 -13.83 -17.70 -5.91
CA ALA A 138 -13.71 -18.38 -7.19
C ALA A 138 -12.99 -19.73 -7.04
N ALA A 139 -11.93 -19.78 -6.24
CA ALA A 139 -11.12 -20.99 -6.09
C ALA A 139 -11.77 -22.09 -5.24
N VAL A 140 -12.49 -21.72 -4.19
CA VAL A 140 -13.11 -22.65 -3.22
C VAL A 140 -14.54 -22.96 -3.60
N MET A 141 -15.35 -21.93 -3.84
CA MET A 141 -16.80 -22.06 -4.03
C MET A 141 -17.22 -22.15 -5.51
N LYS A 142 -16.32 -21.81 -6.44
CA LYS A 142 -16.63 -21.67 -7.87
C LYS A 142 -17.71 -20.62 -8.17
N ASP A 143 -17.92 -19.68 -7.25
CA ASP A 143 -18.80 -18.53 -7.46
C ASP A 143 -18.05 -17.45 -8.25
N TYR A 144 -18.05 -17.62 -9.56
CA TYR A 144 -17.26 -16.76 -10.45
C TYR A 144 -17.86 -15.38 -10.65
N VAL A 145 -19.19 -15.27 -10.57
CA VAL A 145 -19.91 -14.01 -10.80
C VAL A 145 -19.60 -13.04 -9.67
N GLU A 146 -19.80 -13.48 -8.42
CA GLU A 146 -19.51 -12.65 -7.26
C GLU A 146 -18.00 -12.37 -7.15
N ALA A 147 -17.17 -13.37 -7.43
CA ALA A 147 -15.71 -13.22 -7.38
C ALA A 147 -15.18 -12.13 -8.32
N GLU A 148 -15.71 -12.10 -9.54
CA GLU A 148 -15.36 -11.08 -10.53
C GLU A 148 -15.81 -9.69 -10.08
N GLU A 149 -17.03 -9.58 -9.56
CA GLU A 149 -17.58 -8.31 -9.06
C GLU A 149 -16.74 -7.75 -7.91
N LEU A 150 -16.41 -8.58 -6.91
CA LEU A 150 -15.56 -8.21 -5.79
C LEU A 150 -14.18 -7.72 -6.25
N CYS A 151 -13.57 -8.40 -7.22
CA CYS A 151 -12.26 -7.99 -7.75
C CYS A 151 -12.33 -6.67 -8.54
N LYS A 152 -13.40 -6.45 -9.33
CA LYS A 152 -13.62 -5.17 -10.02
C LYS A 152 -13.89 -4.03 -9.03
N GLN A 153 -14.68 -4.30 -8.00
CA GLN A 153 -14.97 -3.34 -6.93
C GLN A 153 -13.68 -2.93 -6.21
N ALA A 154 -12.81 -3.88 -5.87
CA ALA A 154 -11.50 -3.61 -5.28
C ALA A 154 -10.66 -2.65 -6.13
N ILE A 155 -10.57 -2.89 -7.45
CA ILE A 155 -9.84 -2.00 -8.36
C ILE A 155 -10.46 -0.59 -8.34
N ASN A 156 -11.79 -0.49 -8.42
CA ASN A 156 -12.49 0.79 -8.42
C ASN A 156 -12.29 1.58 -7.12
N LEU A 157 -12.34 0.92 -5.97
CA LEU A 157 -12.10 1.54 -4.66
C LEU A 157 -10.66 2.04 -4.54
N SER A 158 -9.68 1.24 -5.00
CA SER A 158 -8.27 1.65 -4.97
C SER A 158 -8.03 2.94 -5.77
N ILE A 159 -8.67 3.09 -6.93
CA ILE A 159 -8.49 4.28 -7.79
C ILE A 159 -9.13 5.53 -7.16
N LYS A 160 -10.24 5.38 -6.45
CA LYS A 160 -10.98 6.51 -5.86
C LYS A 160 -10.42 7.00 -4.52
N GLY A 161 -9.88 6.09 -3.71
CA GLY A 161 -9.56 6.35 -2.30
C GLY A 161 -8.08 6.43 -1.94
N THR A 162 -7.16 6.17 -2.87
CA THR A 162 -5.75 5.91 -2.54
C THR A 162 -4.78 6.89 -3.20
N ARG A 163 -3.70 7.25 -2.50
CA ARG A 163 -2.61 8.07 -3.06
C ARG A 163 -1.91 7.35 -4.20
N ARG A 164 -1.36 8.11 -5.17
CA ARG A 164 -0.63 7.55 -6.34
C ARG A 164 0.48 6.57 -5.98
N ASP A 165 1.18 6.80 -4.88
CA ASP A 165 2.31 5.96 -4.48
C ASP A 165 1.87 4.61 -3.92
N GLU A 166 0.76 4.58 -3.18
CA GLU A 166 0.15 3.36 -2.66
C GLU A 166 -0.52 2.53 -3.78
N LEU A 167 -1.12 3.21 -4.77
CA LEU A 167 -1.68 2.58 -5.98
C LEU A 167 -0.66 1.70 -6.72
N GLN A 168 0.60 2.13 -6.81
CA GLN A 168 1.65 1.37 -7.48
C GLN A 168 1.95 0.02 -6.81
N VAL A 169 1.77 -0.06 -5.48
CA VAL A 169 1.99 -1.28 -4.71
C VAL A 169 0.79 -2.23 -4.79
N LEU A 170 -0.43 -1.68 -4.78
CA LEU A 170 -1.66 -2.46 -4.69
C LEU A 170 -2.11 -3.03 -6.04
N LEU A 171 -2.16 -2.18 -7.08
CA LEU A 171 -2.75 -2.52 -8.39
C LEU A 171 -2.19 -3.80 -9.03
N PRO A 172 -0.88 -4.10 -9.00
CA PRO A 172 -0.36 -5.34 -9.56
C PRO A 172 -1.03 -6.59 -8.96
N THR A 173 -1.28 -6.58 -7.65
CA THR A 173 -1.92 -7.68 -6.94
C THR A 173 -3.41 -7.77 -7.27
N LEU A 174 -4.11 -6.63 -7.36
CA LEU A 174 -5.53 -6.61 -7.72
C LEU A 174 -5.76 -7.17 -9.13
N TYR A 175 -4.93 -6.75 -10.10
CA TYR A 175 -5.00 -7.29 -11.47
C TYR A 175 -4.60 -8.76 -11.55
N LEU A 176 -3.67 -9.22 -10.70
CA LEU A 176 -3.32 -10.63 -10.60
C LEU A 176 -4.50 -11.47 -10.15
N HIS A 177 -5.20 -11.07 -9.08
CA HIS A 177 -6.36 -11.80 -8.58
C HIS A 177 -7.51 -11.83 -9.58
N LEU A 178 -7.86 -10.69 -10.18
CA LEU A 178 -8.89 -10.65 -11.23
C LEU A 178 -8.50 -11.53 -12.42
N GLY A 179 -7.23 -11.51 -12.84
CA GLY A 179 -6.75 -12.40 -13.88
C GLY A 179 -6.82 -13.89 -13.52
N ARG A 180 -6.57 -14.26 -12.26
CA ARG A 180 -6.74 -15.65 -11.77
C ARG A 180 -8.22 -16.07 -11.76
N VAL A 181 -9.13 -15.18 -11.36
CA VAL A 181 -10.58 -15.43 -11.46
C VAL A 181 -10.97 -15.68 -12.92
N TYR A 182 -10.49 -14.87 -13.86
CA TYR A 182 -10.73 -15.10 -15.29
C TYR A 182 -10.16 -16.42 -15.82
N LEU A 183 -9.04 -16.90 -15.27
CA LEU A 183 -8.53 -18.24 -15.64
C LEU A 183 -9.45 -19.36 -15.16
N GLN A 184 -10.07 -19.22 -14.00
CA GLN A 184 -11.02 -20.22 -13.49
C GLN A 184 -12.36 -20.23 -14.25
N GLN A 185 -12.67 -19.14 -14.93
CA GLN A 185 -13.79 -19.03 -15.87
C GLN A 185 -13.44 -19.45 -17.31
N ASP A 186 -12.23 -19.97 -17.57
CA ASP A 186 -11.70 -20.24 -18.91
C ASP A 186 -11.62 -19.00 -19.84
N LEU A 187 -11.72 -17.80 -19.29
CA LEU A 187 -11.63 -16.51 -20.00
C LEU A 187 -10.18 -16.07 -20.18
N ARG A 188 -9.40 -16.89 -20.90
CA ARG A 188 -7.95 -16.74 -21.06
C ARG A 188 -7.52 -15.36 -21.57
N GLN A 189 -8.23 -14.77 -22.53
CA GLN A 189 -7.85 -13.47 -23.09
C GLN A 189 -7.99 -12.34 -22.06
N LEU A 190 -9.06 -12.35 -21.26
CA LEU A 190 -9.27 -11.37 -20.19
C LEU A 190 -8.22 -11.53 -19.09
N ALA A 191 -7.85 -12.77 -18.74
CA ALA A 191 -6.77 -13.03 -17.80
C ALA A 191 -5.44 -12.42 -18.27
N ILE A 192 -5.06 -12.67 -19.53
CA ILE A 192 -3.84 -12.13 -20.15
C ILE A 192 -3.85 -10.60 -20.14
N GLU A 193 -4.98 -10.00 -20.48
CA GLU A 193 -5.12 -8.55 -20.48
C GLU A 193 -4.86 -8.00 -19.08
N ASN A 194 -5.50 -8.54 -18.06
CA ASN A 194 -5.33 -8.12 -16.67
C ASN A 194 -3.89 -8.29 -16.20
N PHE A 195 -3.24 -9.42 -16.50
CA PHE A 195 -1.85 -9.58 -16.15
C PHE A 195 -0.94 -8.53 -16.81
N ARG A 196 -1.23 -8.17 -18.06
CA ARG A 196 -0.53 -7.06 -18.75
C ARG A 196 -0.84 -5.71 -18.12
N ARG A 197 -2.06 -5.48 -17.62
CA ARG A 197 -2.40 -4.24 -16.88
C ARG A 197 -1.54 -4.12 -15.62
N GLY A 198 -1.44 -5.19 -14.83
CA GLY A 198 -0.56 -5.23 -13.66
C GLY A 198 0.91 -5.00 -14.00
N LEU A 199 1.41 -5.58 -15.09
CA LEU A 199 2.80 -5.37 -15.54
C LEU A 199 3.08 -3.99 -16.12
N ARG A 200 2.06 -3.19 -16.47
CA ARG A 200 2.28 -1.77 -16.79
C ARG A 200 2.57 -0.94 -15.53
N VAL A 201 2.08 -1.39 -14.37
CA VAL A 201 2.31 -0.74 -13.07
C VAL A 201 3.62 -1.23 -12.47
N ASP A 202 3.81 -2.55 -12.38
CA ASP A 202 5.06 -3.19 -11.94
C ASP A 202 5.56 -4.16 -13.02
N PRO A 203 6.42 -3.69 -13.96
CA PRO A 203 6.99 -4.52 -15.02
C PRO A 203 7.77 -5.74 -14.52
N ASN A 204 8.22 -5.69 -13.27
CA ASN A 204 9.11 -6.65 -12.67
C ASN A 204 8.39 -7.65 -11.75
N ASN A 205 7.07 -7.53 -11.61
CA ASN A 205 6.27 -8.35 -10.73
C ASN A 205 6.46 -9.85 -11.03
N LYS A 206 6.96 -10.61 -10.06
CA LYS A 206 7.33 -12.01 -10.25
C LYS A 206 6.10 -12.90 -10.51
N GLU A 207 5.00 -12.65 -9.81
CA GLU A 207 3.78 -13.47 -9.91
C GLU A 207 3.05 -13.27 -11.23
N LEU A 208 2.82 -12.03 -11.65
CA LEU A 208 2.20 -11.72 -12.95
C LEU A 208 2.98 -12.33 -14.12
N ASN A 209 4.31 -12.21 -14.07
CA ASN A 209 5.17 -12.82 -15.08
C ASN A 209 5.12 -14.36 -15.05
N LYS A 210 4.93 -14.97 -13.88
CA LYS A 210 4.78 -16.43 -13.72
C LYS A 210 3.46 -16.89 -14.34
N GLU A 211 2.35 -16.19 -14.12
CA GLU A 211 1.07 -16.55 -14.74
C GLU A 211 1.11 -16.42 -16.26
N LEU A 212 1.66 -15.33 -16.80
CA LEU A 212 1.84 -15.22 -18.26
C LEU A 212 2.73 -16.34 -18.82
N SER A 213 3.80 -16.71 -18.12
CA SER A 213 4.69 -17.79 -18.57
C SER A 213 3.98 -19.15 -18.59
N ARG A 214 3.13 -19.44 -17.59
CA ARG A 214 2.28 -20.64 -17.55
C ARG A 214 1.30 -20.70 -18.73
N LEU A 215 0.84 -19.55 -19.20
CA LEU A 215 -0.01 -19.43 -20.39
C LEU A 215 0.78 -19.46 -21.72
N GLY A 216 2.08 -19.77 -21.69
CA GLY A 216 2.95 -19.78 -22.87
C GLY A 216 3.36 -18.38 -23.35
N ILE A 217 3.03 -17.33 -22.61
CA ILE A 217 3.35 -15.95 -22.97
C ILE A 217 4.69 -15.56 -22.37
N ARG A 218 5.67 -15.40 -23.25
CA ARG A 218 7.02 -15.00 -22.86
C ARG A 218 7.07 -13.51 -22.49
N ARG A 219 7.92 -13.17 -21.52
CA ARG A 219 8.19 -11.79 -21.10
C ARG A 219 8.54 -10.90 -22.29
N ARG A 220 8.20 -9.61 -22.18
CA ARG A 220 8.64 -8.62 -23.17
C ARG A 220 10.18 -8.56 -23.17
N PRO A 221 10.80 -8.41 -24.35
CA PRO A 221 12.22 -8.13 -24.42
C PRO A 221 12.57 -6.88 -23.61
N VAL A 222 13.78 -6.83 -23.05
CA VAL A 222 14.26 -5.69 -22.24
C VAL A 222 14.26 -4.43 -23.07
N ILE A 223 14.72 -4.56 -24.32
CA ILE A 223 14.67 -3.51 -25.33
C ILE A 223 13.69 -3.97 -26.40
N ALA A 224 12.53 -3.31 -26.47
CA ALA A 224 11.43 -3.71 -27.34
C ALA A 224 11.74 -3.58 -28.85
N PHE A 225 12.61 -2.63 -29.22
CA PHE A 225 12.99 -2.42 -30.63
C PHE A 225 14.02 -3.45 -31.12
N LEU A 226 14.78 -4.08 -30.21
CA LEU A 226 15.75 -5.10 -30.56
C LEU A 226 15.06 -6.46 -30.61
N SER A 227 15.41 -7.26 -31.63
CA SER A 227 15.00 -8.66 -31.67
C SER A 227 15.46 -9.39 -30.40
N ARG A 228 14.76 -10.46 -30.03
CA ARG A 228 15.10 -11.24 -28.84
C ARG A 228 16.41 -12.02 -29.00
N GLU A 229 16.79 -12.33 -30.23
CA GLU A 229 18.07 -12.96 -30.56
C GLU A 229 19.24 -11.97 -30.52
N ASN A 230 18.93 -10.67 -30.47
CA ASN A 230 19.96 -9.66 -30.35
C ASN A 230 20.78 -9.90 -29.06
N PRO A 231 22.12 -10.03 -29.18
CA PRO A 231 22.99 -10.30 -28.04
C PRO A 231 22.76 -9.33 -26.87
N ILE A 232 22.53 -8.04 -27.14
CA ILE A 232 22.27 -7.02 -26.13
C ILE A 232 21.03 -7.39 -25.31
N ASN A 233 19.94 -7.75 -25.99
CA ASN A 233 18.68 -8.11 -25.34
C ASN A 233 18.82 -9.43 -24.54
N LYS A 234 19.60 -10.40 -25.06
CA LYS A 234 19.91 -11.66 -24.39
C LYS A 234 20.72 -11.46 -23.12
N TYR A 235 21.82 -10.70 -23.19
CA TYR A 235 22.71 -10.47 -22.05
C TYR A 235 22.06 -9.59 -20.99
N LEU A 236 21.29 -8.55 -21.37
CA LEU A 236 20.50 -7.76 -20.42
C LEU A 236 19.44 -8.61 -19.70
N GLY A 237 18.75 -9.49 -20.44
CA GLY A 237 17.81 -10.44 -19.85
C GLY A 237 18.47 -11.37 -18.83
N LEU A 238 19.65 -11.90 -19.15
CA LEU A 238 20.43 -12.76 -18.26
C LEU A 238 20.91 -12.02 -17.02
N LEU A 239 21.44 -10.80 -17.18
CA LEU A 239 21.99 -9.97 -16.10
C LEU A 239 20.87 -9.60 -15.10
N LEU A 240 19.73 -9.12 -15.60
CA LEU A 240 18.54 -8.83 -14.77
C LEU A 240 17.99 -10.08 -14.06
N SER A 241 18.12 -11.26 -14.67
CA SER A 241 17.68 -12.52 -14.05
C SER A 241 18.61 -12.98 -12.91
N ARG A 242 19.90 -12.60 -12.96
CA ARG A 242 20.91 -12.94 -11.96
C ARG A 242 20.86 -12.00 -10.76
N MET A 243 20.70 -10.70 -11.00
CA MET A 243 20.54 -9.70 -9.93
C MET A 243 19.32 -9.92 -9.04
N LYS A 244 18.29 -10.64 -9.51
CA LYS A 244 17.05 -10.91 -8.75
C LYS A 244 17.07 -12.22 -7.95
N ARG A 245 18.14 -13.01 -8.06
CA ARG A 245 18.33 -14.31 -7.39
C ARG A 245 19.37 -14.27 -6.26
N GLY A 246 20.11 -13.17 -6.12
CA GLY A 246 20.84 -12.80 -4.88
C GLY A 246 19.99 -11.86 -4.05
#